data_AF-A0A353B8T3-F1
#
_entry.id   AF-A0A353B8T3-F1
#
_cell.length_a   1.000
_cell.length_b   1.000
_cell.length_c   1.000
_cell.angle_alpha   90.00
_cell.angle_beta   90.00
_cell.angle_gamma   90.00
#
_symmetry.space_group_name_H-M   'P 1'
#
loop_
_entity.id
_entity.type
_entity.pdbx_description
1 polymer ?
#
loop_
_entity_poly.entity_id
_entity_poly.type
_entity_poly.pdbx_seq_one_letter_code
_entity_poly.pdbx_strand_id
1 'polypeptide(L)'
;MQPQQTPPPVTVNSNAPELASPPNDRRSTEYTDFLYSCMQRRLELAESLLELQRRQPSSATEENSDALIGVLSRKQSLLNSLARLQQTLTPYLEDDPESRVWSEPGQRAQCQELSAASQQILEEVLQADSQLLDAATARREAIAAELRDSRSAITTKNAYQGEGGTAGSRLDIGGV
;
A
#
# COMPACT_ATOMS: atom_id res chain seq x y z
N MET A 1 1.37 -22.28 30.18
CA MET A 1 2.10 -21.48 29.17
C MET A 1 2.23 -22.32 27.92
N GLN A 2 1.42 -22.05 26.89
CA GLN A 2 1.52 -22.73 25.60
C GLN A 2 2.56 -22.00 24.73
N PRO A 3 3.46 -22.72 24.04
CA PRO A 3 4.39 -22.10 23.11
C PRO A 3 3.61 -21.55 21.90
N GLN A 4 3.71 -20.24 21.66
CA GLN A 4 3.24 -19.64 20.42
C GLN A 4 4.01 -20.26 19.26
N GLN A 5 3.31 -21.04 18.43
CA GLN A 5 3.82 -21.48 17.15
C GLN A 5 3.92 -20.26 16.23
N THR A 6 5.15 -19.87 15.91
CA THR A 6 5.43 -18.90 14.85
C THR A 6 4.95 -19.49 13.52
N PRO A 7 4.07 -18.80 12.77
CA PRO A 7 3.65 -19.29 11.46
C PRO A 7 4.85 -19.36 10.51
N PRO A 8 4.88 -20.34 9.58
CA PRO A 8 5.98 -20.49 8.64
C PRO A 8 6.09 -19.25 7.73
N PRO A 9 7.31 -18.89 7.28
CA PRO A 9 7.50 -17.81 6.33
C PRO A 9 6.80 -18.16 5.02
N VAL A 10 5.83 -17.32 4.61
CA VAL A 10 5.29 -17.39 3.25
C VAL A 10 6.38 -16.93 2.30
N THR A 11 6.97 -17.91 1.63
CA THR A 11 7.89 -17.69 0.52
C THR A 11 7.09 -17.04 -0.61
N VAL A 12 7.09 -15.70 -0.65
CA VAL A 12 6.64 -14.96 -1.83
C VAL A 12 7.63 -15.32 -2.93
N ASN A 13 7.23 -16.26 -3.79
CA ASN A 13 8.03 -16.68 -4.92
C ASN A 13 8.05 -15.54 -5.95
N SER A 14 9.00 -14.61 -5.80
CA SER A 14 9.25 -13.52 -6.75
C SER A 14 9.70 -13.99 -8.14
N ASN A 15 9.91 -15.30 -8.33
CA ASN A 15 10.13 -15.96 -9.61
C ASN A 15 8.82 -16.55 -10.16
N ALA A 16 7.75 -15.75 -10.21
CA ALA A 16 6.58 -16.17 -10.97
C ALA A 16 6.97 -16.26 -12.45
N PRO A 17 6.55 -17.33 -13.15
CA PRO A 17 6.87 -17.50 -14.56
C PRO A 17 6.35 -16.28 -15.32
N GLU A 18 7.25 -15.64 -16.05
CA GLU A 18 6.90 -14.60 -17.01
C GLU A 18 5.85 -15.22 -17.95
N LEU A 19 4.61 -14.73 -17.87
CA LEU A 19 3.54 -15.20 -18.74
C LEU A 19 4.02 -14.98 -20.17
N ALA A 20 4.01 -16.06 -20.96
CA ALA A 20 4.40 -16.03 -22.36
C ALA A 20 3.61 -14.95 -23.13
N SER A 21 4.10 -14.50 -24.28
CA SER A 21 3.33 -13.58 -25.12
C SER A 21 1.96 -14.16 -25.47
N PRO A 22 0.91 -13.32 -25.54
CA PRO A 22 -0.42 -13.81 -25.90
C PRO A 22 -0.40 -14.48 -27.28
N PRO A 23 -1.16 -15.57 -27.48
CA PRO A 23 -1.30 -16.18 -28.80
C PRO A 23 -1.83 -15.17 -29.83
N ASN A 24 -1.31 -15.23 -31.05
CA ASN A 24 -1.73 -14.32 -32.13
C ASN A 24 -3.14 -14.63 -32.67
N ASP A 25 -3.61 -15.88 -32.53
CA ASP A 25 -4.92 -16.29 -33.04
C ASP A 25 -6.02 -16.11 -31.99
N ARG A 26 -6.79 -15.02 -32.11
CA ARG A 26 -7.88 -14.64 -31.19
C ARG A 26 -9.06 -15.62 -31.18
N ARG A 27 -9.16 -16.51 -32.18
CA ARG A 27 -10.24 -17.51 -32.29
C ARG A 27 -9.79 -18.90 -31.82
N SER A 28 -8.56 -19.02 -31.34
CA SER A 28 -8.05 -20.26 -30.79
C SER A 28 -8.49 -20.45 -29.33
N THR A 29 -8.59 -21.70 -28.91
CA THR A 29 -8.77 -22.06 -27.49
C THR A 29 -7.58 -21.61 -26.64
N GLU A 30 -6.36 -21.70 -27.19
CA GLU A 30 -5.11 -21.24 -26.56
C GLU A 30 -5.18 -19.76 -26.13
N TYR A 31 -5.81 -18.91 -26.95
CA TYR A 31 -6.02 -17.50 -26.64
C TYR A 31 -6.88 -17.31 -25.38
N THR A 32 -7.96 -18.07 -25.25
CA THR A 32 -8.83 -18.01 -24.06
C THR A 32 -8.22 -18.70 -22.84
N ASP A 33 -7.42 -19.75 -23.04
CA ASP A 33 -6.66 -20.40 -21.95
C ASP A 33 -5.61 -19.45 -21.38
N PHE A 34 -4.98 -18.65 -22.24
CA PHE A 34 -4.05 -17.61 -21.81
C PHE A 34 -4.78 -16.51 -21.02
N LEU A 35 -5.93 -16.02 -21.52
CA LEU A 35 -6.77 -15.07 -20.78
C LEU A 35 -7.13 -15.60 -19.38
N TYR A 36 -7.58 -16.85 -19.31
CA TYR A 36 -7.95 -17.51 -18.07
C TYR A 36 -6.76 -17.55 -17.10
N SER A 37 -5.57 -17.93 -17.59
CA SER A 37 -4.33 -17.95 -16.81
C SER A 37 -3.94 -16.55 -16.31
N CYS A 38 -4.12 -15.51 -17.14
CA CYS A 38 -3.93 -14.12 -16.72
C CYS A 38 -4.91 -13.72 -15.60
N MET A 39 -6.17 -14.14 -15.67
CA MET A 39 -7.16 -13.83 -14.62
C MET A 39 -6.86 -14.54 -13.31
N GLN A 40 -6.42 -15.80 -13.35
CA GLN A 40 -5.92 -16.50 -12.17
C GLN A 40 -4.74 -15.75 -11.55
N ARG A 41 -3.77 -15.37 -12.38
CA ARG A 41 -2.59 -14.62 -11.91
C ARG A 41 -2.95 -13.27 -11.31
N ARG A 42 -3.95 -12.58 -11.87
CA ARG A 42 -4.47 -11.31 -11.34
C ARG A 42 -5.03 -11.50 -9.94
N LEU A 43 -5.80 -12.56 -9.72
CA LEU A 43 -6.36 -12.90 -8.41
C LEU A 43 -5.24 -13.19 -7.40
N GLU A 44 -4.27 -14.04 -7.74
CA GLU A 44 -3.13 -14.36 -6.86
C GLU A 44 -2.35 -13.11 -6.42
N LEU A 45 -2.12 -12.17 -7.34
CA LEU A 45 -1.45 -10.91 -7.04
C LEU A 45 -2.29 -10.02 -6.10
N ALA A 46 -3.60 -9.98 -6.32
CA ALA A 46 -4.53 -9.24 -5.46
C ALA A 46 -4.57 -9.83 -4.05
N GLU A 47 -4.65 -11.16 -3.92
CA GLU A 47 -4.58 -11.87 -2.65
C GLU A 47 -3.24 -11.63 -1.93
N SER A 48 -2.13 -11.66 -2.67
CA SER A 48 -0.80 -11.37 -2.12
C SER A 48 -0.69 -9.94 -1.58
N LEU A 49 -1.30 -8.96 -2.25
CA LEU A 49 -1.38 -7.58 -1.78
C LEU A 49 -2.20 -7.49 -0.49
N LEU A 50 -3.36 -8.16 -0.45
CA LEU A 50 -4.23 -8.16 0.73
C LEU A 50 -3.57 -8.85 1.93
N GLU A 51 -2.87 -9.96 1.71
CA GLU A 51 -2.10 -10.65 2.74
C GLU A 51 -0.98 -9.76 3.29
N LEU A 52 -0.27 -9.04 2.40
CA LEU A 52 0.75 -8.09 2.80
C LEU A 52 0.18 -6.96 3.68
N GLN A 53 -1.00 -6.44 3.31
CA GLN A 53 -1.71 -5.42 4.09
C GLN A 53 -2.10 -5.94 5.48
N ARG A 54 -2.66 -7.15 5.57
CA ARG A 54 -3.08 -7.78 6.83
C ARG A 54 -1.90 -8.05 7.77
N ARG A 55 -0.71 -8.25 7.22
CA ARG A 55 0.53 -8.46 7.99
C ARG A 55 1.21 -7.18 8.44
N GLN A 56 0.82 -6.04 7.88
CA GLN A 56 1.40 -4.78 8.31
C GLN A 56 0.96 -4.52 9.75
N PRO A 57 1.89 -4.49 10.72
CA PRO A 57 1.51 -4.22 12.09
C PRO A 57 0.95 -2.79 12.15
N SER A 58 -0.26 -2.65 12.69
CA SER A 58 -0.92 -1.37 12.95
C SER A 58 -0.16 -0.50 13.97
N SER A 59 0.93 -1.02 14.55
CA SER A 59 1.78 -0.32 15.49
C SER A 59 2.68 0.67 14.74
N ALA A 60 2.15 1.88 14.59
CA ALA A 60 2.89 3.08 14.31
C ALA A 60 3.79 3.42 15.52
N THR A 61 4.79 2.57 15.84
CA THR A 61 5.84 2.86 16.81
C THR A 61 7.12 3.24 16.08
N GLU A 62 7.88 4.18 16.62
CA GLU A 62 9.06 4.80 15.98
C GLU A 62 10.18 3.81 15.60
N GLU A 63 10.18 2.59 16.14
CA GLU A 63 11.28 1.63 15.97
C GLU A 63 11.22 0.74 14.71
N ASN A 64 10.24 0.90 13.81
CA ASN A 64 10.03 -0.04 12.69
C ASN A 64 10.09 0.59 11.29
N SER A 65 10.91 1.64 11.08
CA SER A 65 11.10 2.27 9.76
C SER A 65 11.58 1.28 8.70
N ASP A 66 12.50 0.38 9.04
CA ASP A 66 13.06 -0.60 8.09
C ASP A 66 12.02 -1.65 7.69
N ALA A 67 11.17 -2.07 8.63
CA ALA A 67 10.06 -2.97 8.37
C ALA A 67 9.04 -2.32 7.40
N LEU A 68 8.76 -1.02 7.58
CA LEU A 68 7.88 -0.27 6.69
C LEU A 68 8.46 -0.17 5.27
N ILE A 69 9.74 0.16 5.13
CA ILE A 69 10.42 0.20 3.81
C ILE A 69 10.37 -1.17 3.14
N GLY A 70 10.58 -2.25 3.90
CA GLY A 70 10.47 -3.62 3.40
C GLY A 70 9.06 -3.95 2.88
N VAL A 71 8.02 -3.59 3.62
CA VAL A 71 6.61 -3.76 3.20
C VAL A 71 6.30 -2.95 1.94
N LEU A 72 6.70 -1.68 1.90
CA LEU A 72 6.50 -0.80 0.74
C LEU A 72 7.19 -1.35 -0.51
N SER A 73 8.43 -1.84 -0.37
CA SER A 73 9.19 -2.42 -1.49
C SER A 73 8.51 -3.67 -2.06
N ARG A 74 8.01 -4.56 -1.19
CA ARG A 74 7.25 -5.75 -1.61
C ARG A 74 5.95 -5.36 -2.31
N LYS A 75 5.23 -4.39 -1.74
CA LYS A 75 3.98 -3.87 -2.32
C LYS A 75 4.21 -3.28 -3.70
N GLN A 76 5.27 -2.47 -3.87
CA GLN A 76 5.62 -1.89 -5.16
C GLN A 76 5.94 -2.97 -6.21
N SER A 77 6.63 -4.04 -5.81
CA SER A 77 6.91 -5.17 -6.71
C SER A 77 5.62 -5.87 -7.18
N LEU A 78 4.67 -6.09 -6.28
CA LEU A 78 3.37 -6.67 -6.61
C LEU A 78 2.56 -5.75 -7.53
N LEU A 79 2.51 -4.44 -7.23
CA LEU A 79 1.84 -3.44 -8.05
C LEU A 79 2.44 -3.35 -9.46
N ASN A 80 3.78 -3.39 -9.59
CA ASN A 80 4.44 -3.42 -10.90
C ASN A 80 4.08 -4.68 -11.69
N SER A 81 3.94 -5.81 -11.00
CA SER A 81 3.53 -7.08 -11.63
C SER A 81 2.07 -7.03 -12.09
N LEU A 82 1.18 -6.45 -11.28
CA LEU A 82 -0.23 -6.24 -11.62
C LEU A 82 -0.36 -5.27 -12.81
N ALA A 83 0.41 -4.19 -12.84
CA ALA A 83 0.40 -3.23 -13.94
C ALA A 83 0.85 -3.85 -15.27
N ARG A 84 1.91 -4.66 -15.25
CA ARG A 84 2.36 -5.42 -16.44
C ARG A 84 1.29 -6.41 -16.90
N LEU A 85 0.68 -7.15 -15.98
CA LEU A 85 -0.40 -8.07 -16.31
C LEU A 85 -1.61 -7.34 -16.92
N GLN A 86 -1.96 -6.16 -16.41
CA GLN A 86 -3.04 -5.34 -16.97
C GLN A 86 -2.73 -4.90 -18.41
N GLN A 87 -1.47 -4.54 -18.70
CA GLN A 87 -1.05 -4.25 -20.07
C GLN A 87 -1.23 -5.47 -20.99
N THR A 88 -0.84 -6.66 -20.53
CA THR A 88 -1.07 -7.93 -21.24
C THR A 88 -2.55 -8.23 -21.48
N LEU A 89 -3.42 -7.81 -20.57
CA LEU A 89 -4.88 -7.99 -20.69
C LEU A 89 -5.55 -6.98 -21.63
N THR A 90 -4.89 -5.88 -21.99
CA THR A 90 -5.46 -4.82 -22.86
C THR A 90 -6.12 -5.35 -24.13
N PRO A 91 -5.50 -6.25 -24.92
CA PRO A 91 -6.11 -6.74 -26.16
C PRO A 91 -7.45 -7.45 -25.94
N TYR A 92 -7.62 -8.11 -24.79
CA TYR A 92 -8.84 -8.83 -24.43
C TYR A 92 -9.98 -7.90 -23.98
N LEU A 93 -9.71 -6.61 -23.72
CA LEU A 93 -10.76 -5.63 -23.42
C LEU A 93 -11.48 -5.14 -24.69
N GLU A 94 -10.76 -5.14 -25.81
CA GLU A 94 -11.27 -4.69 -27.11
C GLU A 94 -12.02 -5.79 -27.88
N ASP A 95 -11.79 -7.05 -27.49
CA ASP A 95 -12.42 -8.22 -28.12
C ASP A 95 -13.86 -8.44 -27.67
N ASP A 96 -14.76 -8.73 -28.61
CA ASP A 96 -16.13 -9.17 -28.32
C ASP A 96 -16.13 -10.47 -27.49
N PRO A 97 -16.66 -10.46 -26.25
CA PRO A 97 -16.71 -11.65 -25.38
C PRO A 97 -17.47 -12.83 -25.98
N GLU A 98 -18.48 -12.58 -26.82
CA GLU A 98 -19.28 -13.65 -27.43
C GLU A 98 -18.55 -14.35 -28.59
N SER A 99 -17.54 -13.69 -29.17
CA SER A 99 -16.77 -14.22 -30.29
C SER A 99 -15.66 -15.20 -29.90
N ARG A 100 -15.40 -15.35 -28.59
CA ARG A 100 -14.28 -16.13 -28.05
C ARG A 100 -14.58 -17.62 -28.01
N VAL A 101 -13.59 -18.43 -28.37
CA VAL A 101 -13.70 -19.89 -28.37
C VAL A 101 -13.04 -20.45 -27.12
N TRP A 102 -13.83 -21.04 -26.22
CA TRP A 102 -13.36 -21.58 -24.94
C TRP A 102 -13.08 -23.07 -25.04
N SER A 103 -12.02 -23.53 -24.36
CA SER A 103 -11.66 -24.95 -24.27
C SER A 103 -12.72 -25.76 -23.54
N GLU A 104 -13.26 -25.20 -22.46
CA GLU A 104 -14.27 -25.85 -21.63
C GLU A 104 -15.56 -25.02 -21.49
N PRO A 105 -16.75 -25.66 -21.42
CA PRO A 105 -18.04 -24.98 -21.32
C PRO A 105 -18.20 -24.08 -20.07
N GLY A 106 -17.41 -24.28 -19.01
CA GLY A 106 -17.47 -23.50 -17.77
C GLY A 106 -16.39 -22.43 -17.61
N GLN A 107 -15.35 -22.47 -18.43
CA GLN A 107 -14.17 -21.62 -18.26
C GLN A 107 -14.49 -20.13 -18.41
N ARG A 108 -15.48 -19.80 -19.24
CA ARG A 108 -16.00 -18.44 -19.37
C ARG A 108 -16.56 -17.91 -18.06
N ALA A 109 -17.40 -18.70 -17.39
CA ALA A 109 -18.02 -18.31 -16.12
C ALA A 109 -16.94 -18.17 -15.02
N GLN A 110 -16.02 -19.13 -14.94
CA GLN A 110 -14.88 -19.05 -14.02
C GLN A 110 -14.01 -17.82 -14.28
N CYS A 111 -13.75 -17.47 -15.54
CA CYS A 111 -13.01 -16.26 -15.89
C CYS A 111 -13.72 -14.98 -15.40
N GLN A 112 -15.05 -14.95 -15.46
CA GLN A 112 -15.84 -13.83 -14.93
C GLN A 112 -15.78 -13.78 -13.40
N GLU A 113 -15.87 -14.94 -12.73
CA GLU A 113 -15.74 -15.06 -11.28
C GLU A 113 -14.37 -14.59 -10.79
N LEU A 114 -13.28 -15.04 -11.44
CA LEU A 114 -11.92 -14.60 -11.13
C LEU A 114 -11.75 -13.09 -11.31
N SER A 115 -12.33 -12.52 -12.38
CA SER A 115 -12.30 -11.07 -12.62
C SER A 115 -13.04 -10.30 -11.52
N ALA A 116 -14.23 -10.77 -11.13
CA ALA A 116 -15.03 -10.14 -10.07
C ALA A 116 -14.35 -10.26 -8.70
N ALA A 117 -13.84 -11.44 -8.35
CA ALA A 117 -13.14 -11.68 -7.09
C ALA A 117 -11.86 -10.85 -6.97
N SER A 118 -11.05 -10.80 -8.04
CA SER A 118 -9.83 -9.99 -8.05
C SER A 118 -10.15 -8.49 -7.96
N GLN A 119 -11.21 -8.02 -8.62
CA GLN A 119 -11.67 -6.63 -8.51
C GLN A 119 -12.08 -6.28 -7.08
N GLN A 120 -12.89 -7.13 -6.43
CA GLN A 120 -13.33 -6.93 -5.06
C GLN A 120 -12.15 -6.84 -4.08
N ILE A 121 -11.15 -7.73 -4.22
CA ILE A 121 -9.96 -7.71 -3.36
C ILE A 121 -9.14 -6.44 -3.58
N LEU A 122 -8.98 -5.98 -4.82
CA LEU A 122 -8.26 -4.74 -5.10
C LEU A 122 -8.96 -3.52 -4.50
N GLU A 123 -10.30 -3.50 -4.49
CA GLU A 123 -11.08 -2.47 -3.79
C GLU A 123 -10.86 -2.50 -2.27
N GLU A 124 -10.83 -3.69 -1.65
CA GLU A 124 -10.50 -3.87 -0.22
C GLU A 124 -9.09 -3.34 0.09
N VAL A 125 -8.10 -3.66 -0.76
CA VAL A 125 -6.72 -3.17 -0.63
C VAL A 125 -6.67 -1.64 -0.70
N LEU A 126 -7.34 -1.03 -1.69
CA LEU A 126 -7.38 0.44 -1.84
C LEU A 126 -8.05 1.11 -0.63
N GLN A 127 -9.14 0.54 -0.12
CA GLN A 127 -9.82 1.07 1.05
C GLN A 127 -8.92 1.02 2.29
N ALA A 128 -8.25 -0.12 2.53
CA ALA A 128 -7.31 -0.28 3.64
C ALA A 128 -6.12 0.70 3.54
N ASP A 129 -5.63 0.95 2.33
CA ASP A 129 -4.56 1.91 2.08
C ASP A 129 -4.96 3.35 2.36
N SER A 130 -6.17 3.73 1.95
CA SER A 130 -6.71 5.06 2.25
C SER A 130 -6.77 5.29 3.76
N GLN A 131 -7.31 4.31 4.51
CA GLN A 131 -7.39 4.39 5.97
C GLN A 131 -6.02 4.50 6.64
N LEU A 132 -5.03 3.75 6.14
CA LEU A 132 -3.66 3.81 6.64
C LEU A 132 -3.03 5.19 6.38
N LEU A 133 -3.23 5.76 5.19
CA LEU A 133 -2.72 7.07 4.83
C LEU A 133 -3.35 8.18 5.69
N ASP A 134 -4.66 8.10 5.92
CA ASP A 134 -5.39 9.04 6.78
C ASP A 134 -4.85 8.98 8.21
N ALA A 135 -4.67 7.78 8.76
CA ALA A 135 -4.10 7.58 10.09
C ALA A 135 -2.66 8.10 10.21
N ALA A 136 -1.83 7.86 9.20
CA ALA A 136 -0.45 8.37 9.16
C ALA A 136 -0.42 9.91 9.09
N THR A 137 -1.32 10.51 8.31
CA THR A 137 -1.46 11.97 8.18
C THR A 137 -1.89 12.60 9.50
N ALA A 138 -2.94 12.07 10.13
CA ALA A 138 -3.41 12.53 11.44
C ALA A 138 -2.32 12.44 12.52
N ARG A 139 -1.55 11.34 12.53
CA ARG A 139 -0.42 11.18 13.46
C ARG A 139 0.66 12.24 13.23
N ARG A 140 1.02 12.51 11.97
CA ARG A 140 2.00 13.56 11.63
C ARG A 140 1.54 14.92 12.12
N GLU A 141 0.25 15.24 11.98
CA GLU A 141 -0.33 16.50 12.46
C GLU A 141 -0.29 16.63 13.98
N ALA A 142 -0.58 15.54 14.71
CA ALA A 142 -0.48 15.50 16.17
C ALA A 142 0.97 15.78 16.65
N ILE A 143 1.96 15.12 16.05
CA ILE A 143 3.38 15.35 16.37
C ILE A 143 3.78 16.80 16.07
N ALA A 144 3.32 17.35 14.94
CA ALA A 144 3.59 18.74 14.57
C ALA A 144 2.92 19.75 15.52
N ALA A 145 1.77 19.43 16.11
CA ALA A 145 1.15 20.23 17.16
C ALA A 145 1.97 20.19 18.45
N GLU A 146 2.35 19.00 18.91
CA GLU A 146 3.17 18.81 20.11
C GLU A 146 4.53 19.53 20.03
N LEU A 147 5.20 19.46 18.88
CA LEU A 147 6.45 20.18 18.63
C LEU A 147 6.27 21.71 18.65
N ARG A 148 5.12 22.23 18.21
CA ARG A 148 4.82 23.67 18.28
C ARG A 148 4.54 24.10 19.72
N ASP A 149 3.80 23.31 20.47
CA ASP A 149 3.45 23.61 21.86
C ASP A 149 4.68 23.59 22.77
N SER A 150 5.55 22.59 22.62
CA SER A 150 6.83 22.52 23.34
C SER A 150 7.74 23.70 23.02
N ARG A 151 7.81 24.13 21.75
CA ARG A 151 8.58 25.31 21.35
C ARG A 151 8.01 26.61 21.95
N SER A 152 6.70 26.80 21.91
CA SER A 152 6.01 27.94 22.54
C SER A 152 6.30 28.00 24.05
N ALA A 153 6.23 26.87 24.75
CA ALA A 153 6.52 26.80 26.18
C ALA A 153 7.96 27.20 26.51
N ILE A 154 8.93 26.77 25.70
CA ILE A 154 10.35 27.18 25.84
C ILE A 154 10.51 28.68 25.61
N THR A 155 9.86 29.25 24.58
CA THR A 155 9.90 30.69 24.30
C THR A 155 9.31 31.51 25.45
N THR A 156 8.15 31.12 25.98
CA THR A 156 7.54 31.79 27.13
C THR A 156 8.44 31.73 28.36
N LYS A 157 9.03 30.55 28.65
CA LYS A 157 9.98 30.39 29.76
C LYS A 157 11.19 31.32 29.62
N ASN A 158 11.75 31.42 28.41
CA ASN A 158 12.92 32.26 28.14
C ASN A 158 12.59 33.76 28.27
N ALA A 159 11.39 34.21 27.87
CA ALA A 159 10.97 35.59 28.02
C ALA A 159 10.92 36.02 29.50
N TYR A 160 10.30 35.21 30.37
CA TYR A 160 10.25 35.50 31.81
C TYR A 160 11.60 35.41 32.53
N GLN A 161 12.51 34.55 32.06
CA GLN A 161 13.86 34.47 32.63
C GLN A 161 14.77 35.64 32.19
N GLY A 162 14.53 36.24 31.03
CA GLY A 162 15.31 37.39 30.52
C GLY A 162 14.99 38.72 31.21
N GLU A 163 13.76 38.94 31.65
CA GLU A 163 13.33 40.20 32.28
C GLU A 163 13.69 40.30 33.78
N GLY A 164 14.10 39.21 34.42
CA GLY A 164 14.60 39.22 35.81
C GLY A 164 16.03 39.77 35.97
N GLY A 165 16.76 40.01 34.87
CA GLY A 165 18.16 40.45 34.88
C GLY A 165 18.40 41.95 34.76
N THR A 166 17.37 42.76 34.51
CA THR A 166 17.48 44.22 34.28
C THR A 166 17.07 45.06 35.50
N ALA A 167 17.26 44.56 36.72
CA ALA A 167 17.16 45.33 37.96
C ALA A 167 18.42 46.20 38.25
N GLY A 168 19.16 46.60 37.20
CA GLY A 168 20.34 47.45 37.29
C GLY A 168 20.36 48.60 36.27
N SER A 169 19.27 48.84 35.52
CA SER A 169 19.16 50.06 34.70
C SER A 169 18.74 51.22 35.60
N ARG A 170 19.78 51.76 36.23
CA ARG A 170 19.81 52.95 37.06
C ARG A 170 19.32 54.14 36.24
N LEU A 171 18.06 54.51 36.42
CA LEU A 171 17.50 55.79 35.96
C LEU A 171 18.28 56.92 36.62
N ASP A 172 19.22 57.48 35.85
CA ASP A 172 19.92 58.71 36.17
C ASP A 172 18.95 59.87 35.91
N ILE A 173 18.23 60.29 36.96
CA ILE A 173 17.47 61.54 36.98
C ILE A 173 18.48 62.66 37.23
N GLY A 174 19.21 63.02 36.17
CA GLY A 174 20.14 64.14 36.15
C GLY A 174 19.47 65.41 35.63
N GLY A 175 19.20 66.33 36.56
CA GLY A 175 19.10 67.80 36.46
C GLY A 175 18.66 68.50 35.18
N VAL A 176 17.66 69.38 35.28
CA VAL A 176 17.83 70.84 35.49
C VAL A 176 16.67 71.37 36.32
#